data_AF-A0A1Q7VUG8-F1
#
_entry.id   AF-A0A1Q7VUG8-F1
#
_cell.length_a   1.000
_cell.length_b   1.000
_cell.length_c   1.000
_cell.angle_alpha   90.00
_cell.angle_beta   90.00
_cell.angle_gamma   90.00
#
_symmetry.space_group_name_H-M   'P 1'
#
loop_
_entity.id
_entity.type
_entity.pdbx_description
1 polymer ?
#
loop_
_entity_poly.entity_id
_entity_poly.type
_entity_poly.pdbx_seq_one_letter_code
_entity_poly.pdbx_strand_id
1 'polypeptide(L)'
;MRYDPGAVAPHRTRLASLLLVHLTASHGDDWFTAPLLSPTGTLVAVDEVQVEDVMGLTTSKLPIADWSFFRVSGRAAAELLVLPTVANPLTGTSALDEVLLGVDEDANILWAIERRVDGIELVEPDEPAAPTPAVPLTGQVVVTGSPRYRYVPATNVPRLWHPYVSSDAGNVRRFVQGRVADLNLRPVVPRPGPTSRLLRDAAAGPADPAHQIGPGAVPRTGLRIERRHVLGRRVDGHPVLWVQRRRTPLFAPPASALRFDLLDEVLEVRT
;
A
#
# COMPACT_ATOMS: atom_id res chain seq x y z
N MET A 1 6.20 24.18 9.89
CA MET A 1 5.68 25.53 10.18
C MET A 1 4.62 25.36 11.26
N ARG A 2 4.90 25.79 12.50
CA ARG A 2 3.98 25.67 13.63
C ARG A 2 3.05 26.88 13.57
N TYR A 3 1.78 26.66 13.24
CA TYR A 3 0.77 27.72 13.22
C TYR A 3 0.36 28.01 14.66
N ASP A 4 0.51 29.26 15.11
CA ASP A 4 0.09 29.73 16.43
C ASP A 4 -1.15 30.63 16.28
N PRO A 5 -2.37 30.08 16.50
CA PRO A 5 -3.59 30.87 16.40
C PRO A 5 -3.70 31.96 17.47
N GLY A 6 -2.95 31.88 18.57
CA GLY A 6 -2.93 32.87 19.64
C GLY A 6 -2.24 34.18 19.27
N ALA A 7 -1.45 34.19 18.18
CA ALA A 7 -0.78 35.39 17.68
C ALA A 7 -1.71 36.37 16.93
N VAL A 8 -2.96 35.97 16.64
CA VAL A 8 -3.94 36.84 15.98
C VAL A 8 -4.60 37.73 17.02
N ALA A 9 -4.16 38.99 17.10
CA ALA A 9 -4.72 39.97 18.03
C ALA A 9 -6.25 40.14 17.81
N PRO A 10 -7.10 39.85 18.81
CA PRO A 10 -8.54 39.95 18.65
C PRO A 10 -8.94 41.42 18.53
N HIS A 11 -9.68 41.76 17.47
CA HIS A 11 -10.20 43.11 17.25
C HIS A 11 -11.69 43.06 16.94
N ARG A 12 -12.49 43.89 17.62
CA ARG A 12 -13.97 43.84 17.57
C ARG A 12 -14.56 44.05 16.18
N THR A 13 -13.84 44.75 15.30
CA THR A 13 -14.24 45.00 13.89
C THR A 13 -13.80 43.90 12.92
N ARG A 14 -13.06 42.88 13.36
CA ARG A 14 -12.55 41.80 12.49
C ARG A 14 -13.27 40.49 12.75
N LEU A 15 -14.48 40.37 12.21
CA LEU A 15 -15.34 39.19 12.35
C LEU A 15 -14.62 37.88 11.98
N ALA A 16 -13.83 37.87 10.90
CA ALA A 16 -13.07 36.68 10.48
C ALA A 16 -12.04 36.22 11.53
N SER A 17 -11.36 37.15 12.20
CA SER A 17 -10.41 36.84 13.28
C SER A 17 -11.14 36.32 14.52
N LEU A 18 -12.30 36.90 14.86
CA LEU A 18 -13.13 36.44 15.98
C LEU A 18 -13.73 35.05 15.71
N LEU A 19 -14.21 34.79 14.49
CA LEU A 19 -14.71 33.47 14.09
C LEU A 19 -13.60 32.41 14.09
N LEU A 20 -12.39 32.75 13.64
CA LEU A 20 -11.24 31.85 13.68
C LEU A 20 -10.87 31.50 15.13
N VAL A 21 -10.75 32.51 16.01
CA VAL A 21 -10.49 32.30 17.45
C VAL A 21 -11.61 31.50 18.11
N HIS A 22 -12.87 31.78 17.77
CA HIS A 22 -14.00 31.04 18.30
C HIS A 22 -13.98 29.59 17.82
N LEU A 23 -13.70 29.33 16.55
CA LEU A 23 -13.65 27.98 15.98
C LEU A 23 -12.48 27.16 16.54
N THR A 24 -11.31 27.78 16.75
CA THR A 24 -10.17 27.09 17.38
C THR A 24 -10.37 26.88 18.89
N ALA A 25 -11.02 27.80 19.60
CA ALA A 25 -11.24 27.68 21.05
C ALA A 25 -12.48 26.87 21.44
N SER A 26 -13.50 26.79 20.58
CA SER A 26 -14.73 26.04 20.86
C SER A 26 -14.70 24.58 20.40
N HIS A 27 -13.80 24.24 19.48
CA HIS A 27 -13.65 22.88 18.92
C HIS A 27 -12.23 22.34 19.12
N GLY A 28 -11.51 22.82 20.14
CA GLY A 28 -10.30 22.16 20.58
C GLY A 28 -10.67 20.83 21.22
N ASP A 29 -10.52 19.72 20.49
CA ASP A 29 -10.33 18.43 21.13
C ASP A 29 -9.02 18.53 21.93
N ASP A 30 -9.12 19.00 23.17
CA ASP A 30 -7.96 19.20 24.04
C ASP A 30 -7.41 17.83 24.43
N TRP A 31 -6.23 17.54 23.90
CA TRP A 31 -5.52 16.30 24.11
C TRP A 31 -4.36 16.60 25.07
N PHE A 32 -4.40 15.95 26.23
CA PHE A 32 -3.29 15.97 27.17
C PHE A 32 -2.31 14.86 26.80
N THR A 33 -1.02 15.19 26.80
CA THR A 33 0.05 14.20 26.61
C THR A 33 0.86 14.10 27.90
N ALA A 34 0.91 12.89 28.47
CA ALA A 34 1.75 12.59 29.63
C ALA A 34 2.78 11.50 29.24
N PRO A 35 4.09 11.74 29.38
CA PRO A 35 5.09 10.73 29.09
C PRO A 35 5.08 9.65 30.18
N LEU A 36 4.96 8.39 29.77
CA LEU A 36 5.12 7.24 30.64
C LEU A 36 6.51 6.63 30.43
N LEU A 37 7.34 6.63 31.48
CA LEU A 37 8.65 5.97 31.45
C LEU A 37 8.46 4.47 31.65
N SER A 38 8.91 3.68 30.68
CA SER A 38 8.90 2.22 30.74
C SER A 38 10.19 1.66 30.13
N PRO A 39 10.71 0.53 30.65
CA PRO A 39 11.75 -0.23 29.96
C PRO A 39 11.29 -0.61 28.54
N THR A 40 12.25 -0.84 27.65
CA THR A 40 11.95 -1.38 26.31
C THR A 40 11.68 -2.88 26.38
N GLY A 41 10.88 -3.39 25.44
CA GLY A 41 10.51 -4.81 25.38
C GLY A 41 9.45 -5.24 26.40
N THR A 42 8.83 -4.31 27.12
CA THR A 42 7.73 -4.59 28.04
C THR A 42 6.37 -4.33 27.39
N LEU A 43 5.36 -5.06 27.87
CA LEU A 43 3.96 -4.70 27.64
C LEU A 43 3.53 -3.74 28.75
N VAL A 44 2.89 -2.65 28.36
CA VAL A 44 2.39 -1.63 29.27
C VAL A 44 0.91 -1.42 29.00
N ALA A 45 0.11 -1.42 30.05
CA ALA A 45 -1.29 -1.01 30.03
C ALA A 45 -1.48 0.13 31.03
N VAL A 46 -2.37 1.06 30.70
CA VAL A 46 -2.81 2.10 31.62
C VAL A 46 -4.13 1.65 32.21
N ASP A 47 -4.15 1.37 33.51
CA ASP A 47 -5.37 0.90 34.19
C ASP A 47 -6.34 2.05 34.51
N GLU A 48 -5.79 3.20 34.90
CA GLU A 48 -6.55 4.38 35.30
C GLU A 48 -5.72 5.65 35.07
N VAL A 49 -6.38 6.73 34.68
CA VAL A 49 -5.81 8.09 34.67
C VAL A 49 -6.62 8.96 35.61
N GLN A 50 -5.95 9.58 36.58
CA GLN A 50 -6.55 10.58 37.46
C GLN A 50 -6.05 11.97 37.09
N VAL A 51 -6.98 12.90 36.91
CA VAL A 51 -6.70 14.29 36.58
C VAL A 51 -7.25 15.17 37.69
N GLU A 52 -6.36 15.90 38.36
CA GLU A 52 -6.72 16.94 39.31
C GLU A 52 -6.80 18.29 38.58
N ASP A 53 -7.93 18.98 38.69
CA ASP A 53 -8.09 20.32 38.13
C ASP A 53 -7.53 21.41 39.07
N VAL A 54 -7.52 22.66 38.59
CA VAL A 54 -7.04 23.81 39.36
C VAL A 54 -7.87 24.14 40.60
N MET A 55 -9.05 23.54 40.74
CA MET A 55 -9.92 23.66 41.91
C MET A 55 -9.72 22.50 42.90
N GLY A 56 -8.81 21.57 42.62
CA GLY A 56 -8.53 20.39 43.45
C GLY A 56 -9.54 19.25 43.26
N LEU A 57 -10.39 19.30 42.24
CA LEU A 57 -11.30 18.20 41.93
C LEU A 57 -10.58 17.15 41.10
N THR A 58 -10.59 15.91 41.59
CA THR A 58 -10.01 14.77 40.89
C THR A 58 -11.06 14.04 40.07
N THR A 59 -10.80 13.86 38.77
CA THR A 59 -11.61 13.05 37.86
C THR A 59 -10.81 11.84 37.41
N SER A 60 -11.42 10.66 37.49
CA SER A 60 -10.84 9.40 36.99
C SER A 60 -11.36 9.05 35.60
N LYS A 61 -10.48 8.49 34.77
CA LYS A 61 -10.78 7.96 33.44
C LYS A 61 -10.15 6.57 33.28
N LEU A 62 -10.95 5.63 32.78
CA LEU A 62 -10.50 4.29 32.44
C LEU A 62 -10.06 4.23 30.96
N PRO A 63 -9.14 3.32 30.60
CA PRO A 63 -8.74 3.08 29.22
C PRO A 63 -9.90 2.58 28.36
N ILE A 64 -9.84 2.87 27.06
CA ILE A 64 -10.77 2.33 26.07
C ILE A 64 -10.38 0.87 25.81
N ALA A 65 -11.22 -0.07 26.25
CA ALA A 65 -10.89 -1.50 26.27
C ALA A 65 -11.02 -2.23 24.92
N ASP A 66 -11.67 -1.65 23.92
CA ASP A 66 -11.96 -2.28 22.62
C ASP A 66 -11.03 -1.80 21.48
N TRP A 67 -10.16 -0.83 21.77
CA TRP A 67 -9.31 -0.17 20.77
C TRP A 67 -7.85 -0.06 21.22
N SER A 68 -6.92 -0.18 20.26
CA SER A 68 -5.48 -0.05 20.53
C SER A 68 -4.68 0.23 19.27
N PHE A 69 -3.76 1.18 19.34
CA PHE A 69 -2.66 1.26 18.38
C PHE A 69 -1.65 0.13 18.62
N PHE A 70 -1.03 -0.38 17.54
CA PHE A 70 0.01 -1.41 17.60
C PHE A 70 -0.38 -2.67 18.39
N ARG A 71 -1.65 -3.13 18.23
CA ARG A 71 -2.17 -4.33 18.89
C ARG A 71 -1.23 -5.53 18.75
N VAL A 72 -0.91 -6.15 19.87
CA VAL A 72 -0.12 -7.38 19.90
C VAL A 72 -1.07 -8.57 19.79
N SER A 73 -0.83 -9.46 18.82
CA SER A 73 -1.64 -10.67 18.64
C SER A 73 -1.58 -11.55 19.90
N GLY A 74 -2.74 -12.02 20.38
CA GLY A 74 -2.85 -12.84 21.59
C GLY A 74 -2.81 -12.07 22.91
N ARG A 75 -2.91 -10.74 22.86
CA ARG A 75 -2.92 -9.84 24.02
C ARG A 75 -4.21 -9.03 24.11
N ALA A 76 -4.49 -8.49 25.28
CA ALA A 76 -5.67 -7.65 25.48
C ALA A 76 -5.54 -6.36 24.66
N ALA A 77 -6.68 -5.79 24.26
CA ALA A 77 -6.67 -4.43 23.73
C ALA A 77 -6.24 -3.45 24.84
N ALA A 78 -5.57 -2.37 24.44
CA ALA A 78 -4.85 -1.40 25.28
C ALA A 78 -3.51 -1.85 25.91
N GLU A 79 -3.10 -3.12 25.77
CA GLU A 79 -1.72 -3.53 26.07
C GLU A 79 -0.77 -3.11 24.94
N LEU A 80 0.09 -2.13 25.21
CA LEU A 80 1.06 -1.58 24.27
C LEU A 80 2.44 -2.20 24.49
N LEU A 81 3.03 -2.77 23.44
CA LEU A 81 4.44 -3.15 23.46
C LEU A 81 5.32 -1.92 23.29
N VAL A 82 6.14 -1.62 24.31
CA VAL A 82 7.21 -0.63 24.19
C VAL A 82 8.30 -1.25 23.32
N LEU A 83 8.20 -1.00 22.01
CA LEU A 83 9.09 -1.60 21.03
C LEU A 83 10.55 -1.24 21.36
N PRO A 84 11.47 -2.22 21.47
CA PRO A 84 12.88 -1.93 21.50
C PRO A 84 13.28 -1.35 20.15
N THR A 85 13.52 -0.04 20.10
CA THR A 85 14.07 0.62 18.93
C THR A 85 15.59 0.50 18.98
N VAL A 86 16.20 0.25 17.82
CA VAL A 86 17.65 0.23 17.66
C VAL A 86 18.01 1.45 16.84
N ALA A 87 18.88 2.33 17.35
CA ALA A 87 19.21 3.58 16.68
C ALA A 87 19.93 3.34 15.33
N ASN A 88 20.87 2.39 15.30
CA ASN A 88 21.68 2.08 14.13
C ASN A 88 21.64 0.57 13.81
N PRO A 89 20.52 0.05 13.29
CA PRO A 89 20.44 -1.35 12.94
C PRO A 89 21.15 -1.62 11.61
N LEU A 90 21.80 -2.77 11.51
CA LEU A 90 22.28 -3.30 10.24
C LEU A 90 21.09 -3.80 9.44
N THR A 91 20.94 -3.28 8.23
CA THR A 91 19.83 -3.65 7.35
C THR A 91 20.36 -4.51 6.22
N GLY A 92 19.70 -5.63 5.94
CA GLY A 92 20.05 -6.49 4.82
C GLY A 92 20.05 -5.73 3.50
N THR A 93 21.04 -6.01 2.65
CA THR A 93 21.22 -5.31 1.36
C THR A 93 20.07 -5.57 0.40
N SER A 94 19.55 -6.79 0.38
CA SER A 94 18.39 -7.18 -0.42
C SER A 94 17.15 -7.34 0.44
N ALA A 95 16.00 -6.94 -0.11
CA ALA A 95 14.70 -7.26 0.47
C ALA A 95 14.41 -8.77 0.33
N LEU A 96 13.69 -9.34 1.29
CA LEU A 96 13.07 -10.66 1.16
C LEU A 96 11.90 -10.59 0.18
N ASP A 97 10.98 -9.66 0.41
CA ASP A 97 9.88 -9.40 -0.52
C ASP A 97 9.91 -7.93 -0.91
N GLU A 98 9.65 -7.64 -2.18
CA GLU A 98 9.42 -6.27 -2.69
C GLU A 98 8.18 -6.29 -3.58
N VAL A 99 7.17 -5.51 -3.19
CA VAL A 99 5.92 -5.37 -3.92
C VAL A 99 5.66 -3.88 -4.18
N LEU A 100 5.33 -3.55 -5.41
CA LEU A 100 4.87 -2.21 -5.79
C LEU A 100 3.35 -2.22 -5.91
N LEU A 101 2.70 -1.20 -5.37
CA LEU A 101 1.28 -0.97 -5.47
C LEU A 101 1.02 0.34 -6.20
N GLY A 102 0.06 0.36 -7.10
CA GLY A 102 -0.36 1.55 -7.82
C GLY A 102 -1.82 1.46 -8.22
N VAL A 103 -2.52 2.60 -8.18
CA VAL A 103 -3.86 2.71 -8.75
C VAL A 103 -3.69 3.15 -10.20
N ASP A 104 -4.27 2.38 -11.11
CA ASP A 104 -4.43 2.70 -12.51
C ASP A 104 -5.80 3.36 -12.68
N GLU A 105 -5.79 4.68 -12.81
CA GLU A 105 -7.01 5.50 -12.87
C GLU A 105 -7.80 5.25 -14.16
N ASP A 106 -7.13 4.90 -15.26
CA ASP A 106 -7.77 4.60 -16.54
C ASP A 106 -8.50 3.25 -16.51
N ALA A 107 -7.91 2.26 -15.83
CA ALA A 107 -8.52 0.93 -15.65
C ALA A 107 -9.42 0.82 -14.41
N ASN A 108 -9.39 1.80 -13.50
CA ASN A 108 -10.07 1.75 -12.19
C ASN A 108 -9.67 0.52 -11.35
N ILE A 109 -8.43 0.05 -11.51
CA ILE A 109 -7.87 -1.14 -10.86
C ILE A 109 -6.64 -0.74 -10.04
N LEU A 110 -6.47 -1.36 -8.88
CA LEU A 110 -5.19 -1.32 -8.17
C LEU A 110 -4.32 -2.50 -8.62
N TRP A 111 -3.09 -2.23 -9.01
CA TRP A 111 -2.10 -3.23 -9.36
C TRP A 111 -1.15 -3.49 -8.21
N ALA A 112 -0.89 -4.77 -7.94
CA ALA A 112 0.19 -5.23 -7.08
C ALA A 112 1.22 -5.98 -7.92
N ILE A 113 2.49 -5.56 -7.86
CA ILE A 113 3.55 -6.06 -8.73
C ILE A 113 4.62 -6.69 -7.87
N GLU A 114 4.84 -7.99 -8.06
CA GLU A 114 5.89 -8.72 -7.34
C GLU A 114 7.24 -8.50 -8.03
N ARG A 115 8.15 -7.78 -7.37
CA ARG A 115 9.53 -7.58 -7.85
C ARG A 115 10.49 -8.60 -7.25
N ARG A 116 10.26 -8.98 -5.99
CA ARG A 116 11.06 -9.97 -5.26
C ARG A 116 10.18 -10.74 -4.29
N VAL A 117 10.40 -12.05 -4.18
CA VAL A 117 9.69 -12.93 -3.24
C VAL A 117 10.68 -13.90 -2.60
N ASP A 118 10.66 -13.98 -1.27
CA ASP A 118 11.54 -14.81 -0.45
C ASP A 118 13.04 -14.71 -0.83
N GLY A 119 13.48 -13.50 -1.20
CA GLY A 119 14.85 -13.15 -1.57
C GLY A 119 15.16 -13.30 -3.06
N ILE A 120 14.26 -13.89 -3.84
CA ILE A 120 14.44 -14.16 -5.27
C ILE A 120 13.82 -13.03 -6.08
N GLU A 121 14.65 -12.33 -6.85
CA GLU A 121 14.16 -11.34 -7.81
C GLU A 121 13.35 -12.03 -8.89
N LEU A 122 12.13 -11.55 -9.10
CA LEU A 122 11.25 -12.08 -10.12
C LEU A 122 11.51 -11.34 -11.41
N VAL A 123 11.73 -12.11 -12.47
CA VAL A 123 11.87 -11.62 -13.83
C VAL A 123 10.58 -11.96 -14.55
N GLU A 124 10.01 -10.98 -15.27
CA GLU A 124 8.92 -11.30 -16.18
C GLU A 124 9.45 -12.32 -17.18
N PRO A 125 8.82 -13.49 -17.32
CA PRO A 125 9.24 -14.43 -18.34
C PRO A 125 9.14 -13.75 -19.69
N ASP A 126 10.13 -13.98 -20.55
CA ASP A 126 10.13 -13.46 -21.91
C ASP A 126 8.75 -13.70 -22.52
N GLU A 127 8.11 -12.62 -22.96
CA GLU A 127 6.92 -12.73 -23.77
C GLU A 127 7.33 -13.58 -24.99
N PRO A 128 6.58 -14.64 -25.35
CA PRO A 128 6.92 -15.42 -26.53
C PRO A 128 7.10 -14.44 -27.67
N ALA A 129 8.29 -14.46 -28.29
CA ALA A 129 8.67 -13.48 -29.30
C ALA A 129 7.50 -13.27 -30.23
N ALA A 130 7.04 -12.02 -30.37
CA ALA A 130 6.11 -11.66 -31.42
C ALA A 130 6.64 -12.33 -32.70
N PRO A 131 5.78 -13.03 -33.47
CA PRO A 131 6.24 -13.76 -34.65
C PRO A 131 7.17 -12.83 -35.42
N THR A 132 8.41 -13.28 -35.65
CA THR A 132 9.48 -12.47 -36.21
C THR A 132 8.90 -11.66 -37.37
N PRO A 133 8.90 -10.31 -37.32
CA PRO A 133 8.49 -9.54 -38.48
C PRO A 133 9.34 -10.06 -39.62
N ALA A 134 8.70 -10.55 -40.67
CA ALA A 134 9.43 -11.21 -41.73
C ALA A 134 10.57 -10.30 -42.16
N VAL A 135 11.76 -10.89 -42.30
CA VAL A 135 12.98 -10.21 -42.71
C VAL A 135 12.63 -9.16 -43.75
N PRO A 136 13.00 -7.87 -43.57
CA PRO A 136 12.70 -6.86 -44.57
C PRO A 136 13.34 -7.35 -45.88
N LEU A 137 12.48 -7.72 -46.84
CA LEU A 137 12.92 -8.05 -48.18
C LEU A 137 13.75 -6.84 -48.64
N THR A 138 14.99 -7.08 -49.03
CA THR A 138 15.86 -6.01 -49.53
C THR A 138 15.28 -5.54 -50.87
N GLY A 139 14.47 -4.48 -50.82
CA GLY A 139 13.73 -3.91 -51.94
C GLY A 139 12.79 -2.80 -51.47
N GLN A 140 12.39 -1.88 -52.36
CA GLN A 140 11.37 -0.88 -52.04
C GLN A 140 10.04 -1.59 -51.76
N VAL A 141 9.50 -1.43 -50.55
CA VAL A 141 8.13 -1.84 -50.21
C VAL A 141 7.18 -0.90 -50.96
N VAL A 142 6.66 -1.35 -52.10
CA VAL A 142 5.58 -0.67 -52.80
C VAL A 142 4.27 -1.04 -52.10
N VAL A 143 3.79 -0.18 -51.20
CA VAL A 143 2.46 -0.33 -50.58
C VAL A 143 1.39 -0.13 -51.65
N THR A 144 1.00 -1.23 -52.31
CA THR A 144 -0.09 -1.25 -53.29
C THR A 144 -1.33 -1.85 -52.61
N GLY A 145 -2.04 -1.01 -51.87
CA GLY A 145 -3.30 -1.38 -51.22
C GLY A 145 -3.69 -0.44 -50.08
N SER A 146 -4.96 -0.44 -49.71
CA SER A 146 -5.42 0.22 -48.48
C SER A 146 -4.87 -0.53 -47.26
N PRO A 147 -4.35 0.17 -46.22
CA PRO A 147 -3.88 -0.46 -44.99
C PRO A 147 -4.98 -1.35 -44.39
N ARG A 148 -4.62 -2.58 -44.02
CA ARG A 148 -5.50 -3.48 -43.30
C ARG A 148 -5.17 -3.43 -41.83
N TYR A 149 -6.20 -3.44 -41.00
CA TYR A 149 -6.04 -3.38 -39.58
C TYR A 149 -6.74 -4.54 -38.88
N ARG A 150 -6.19 -4.94 -37.74
CA ARG A 150 -6.79 -5.87 -36.79
C ARG A 150 -7.20 -5.08 -35.55
N TYR A 151 -8.45 -5.23 -35.15
CA TYR A 151 -8.91 -4.72 -33.87
C TYR A 151 -8.37 -5.58 -32.74
N VAL A 152 -7.71 -4.93 -31.77
CA VAL A 152 -7.14 -5.54 -30.57
C VAL A 152 -7.91 -4.94 -29.37
N PRO A 153 -8.84 -5.71 -28.78
CA PRO A 153 -9.68 -5.20 -27.70
C PRO A 153 -8.89 -4.71 -26.48
N ALA A 154 -7.79 -5.39 -26.15
CA ALA A 154 -6.89 -4.99 -25.06
C ALA A 154 -5.47 -5.54 -25.26
N THR A 155 -4.46 -4.81 -24.78
CA THR A 155 -3.09 -5.33 -24.65
C THR A 155 -2.97 -6.32 -23.51
N ASN A 156 -1.90 -7.12 -23.53
CA ASN A 156 -1.62 -8.07 -22.47
C ASN A 156 -1.03 -7.35 -21.24
N VAL A 157 -1.47 -7.74 -20.04
CA VAL A 157 -0.87 -7.29 -18.78
C VAL A 157 0.30 -8.22 -18.43
N PRO A 158 1.44 -7.73 -17.94
CA PRO A 158 2.56 -8.59 -17.53
C PRO A 158 2.17 -9.59 -16.43
N ARG A 159 2.90 -10.70 -16.28
CA ARG A 159 2.43 -11.84 -15.46
C ARG A 159 2.52 -11.60 -13.96
N LEU A 160 3.45 -10.76 -13.54
CA LEU A 160 3.69 -10.47 -12.13
C LEU A 160 2.80 -9.33 -11.59
N TRP A 161 1.84 -8.89 -12.41
CA TRP A 161 0.85 -7.88 -12.07
C TRP A 161 -0.45 -8.53 -11.62
N HIS A 162 -0.80 -8.30 -10.36
CA HIS A 162 -1.96 -8.88 -9.71
C HIS A 162 -3.01 -7.81 -9.50
N PRO A 163 -4.23 -7.98 -10.06
CA PRO A 163 -5.26 -6.96 -9.99
C PRO A 163 -5.93 -6.96 -8.62
N TYR A 164 -6.37 -5.79 -8.22
CA TYR A 164 -7.30 -5.58 -7.12
C TYR A 164 -8.47 -4.76 -7.65
N VAL A 165 -9.65 -5.36 -7.61
CA VAL A 165 -10.88 -4.75 -8.12
C VAL A 165 -11.60 -4.06 -6.98
N SER A 166 -12.16 -2.88 -7.24
CA SER A 166 -13.00 -2.18 -6.27
C SER A 166 -14.28 -2.98 -5.98
N SER A 167 -14.60 -3.18 -4.71
CA SER A 167 -15.83 -3.81 -4.24
C SER A 167 -16.38 -2.99 -3.08
N ASP A 168 -17.70 -2.75 -3.10
CA ASP A 168 -18.43 -1.99 -2.07
C ASP A 168 -19.23 -2.92 -1.14
N ALA A 169 -18.84 -4.20 -1.05
CA ALA A 169 -19.47 -5.17 -0.18
C ALA A 169 -19.50 -4.69 1.28
N GLY A 170 -20.67 -4.78 1.92
CA GLY A 170 -20.84 -4.36 3.31
C GLY A 170 -20.80 -2.84 3.54
N ASN A 171 -21.09 -2.03 2.50
CA ASN A 171 -21.08 -0.56 2.56
C ASN A 171 -19.71 0.04 2.90
N VAL A 172 -18.64 -0.71 2.66
CA VAL A 172 -17.25 -0.27 2.84
C VAL A 172 -16.49 -0.58 1.55
N ARG A 173 -16.05 0.47 0.86
CA ARG A 173 -15.23 0.32 -0.34
C ARG A 173 -13.90 -0.33 0.01
N ARG A 174 -13.56 -1.41 -0.71
CA ARG A 174 -12.31 -2.17 -0.59
C ARG A 174 -11.76 -2.49 -1.97
N PHE A 175 -10.44 -2.52 -2.07
CA PHE A 175 -9.75 -3.17 -3.17
C PHE A 175 -9.59 -4.65 -2.81
N VAL A 176 -10.22 -5.54 -3.57
CA VAL A 176 -10.21 -6.99 -3.35
C VAL A 176 -9.35 -7.64 -4.41
N GLN A 177 -8.37 -8.46 -4.00
CA GLN A 177 -7.47 -9.13 -4.94
C GLN A 177 -8.24 -10.04 -5.90
N GLY A 178 -7.95 -9.93 -7.19
CA GLY A 178 -8.50 -10.75 -8.26
C GLY A 178 -7.46 -11.66 -8.92
N ARG A 179 -7.83 -12.21 -10.08
CA ARG A 179 -6.97 -12.97 -10.97
C ARG A 179 -7.19 -12.53 -12.42
N VAL A 180 -6.11 -12.38 -13.17
CA VAL A 180 -6.19 -12.19 -14.62
C VAL A 180 -6.39 -13.55 -15.28
N ALA A 181 -7.19 -13.63 -16.34
CA ALA A 181 -7.29 -14.81 -17.20
C ALA A 181 -6.98 -14.41 -18.64
N ASP A 182 -6.33 -15.30 -19.39
CA ASP A 182 -6.12 -15.09 -20.83
C ASP A 182 -7.34 -15.60 -21.60
N LEU A 183 -8.08 -14.66 -22.20
CA LEU A 183 -9.30 -14.95 -22.95
C LEU A 183 -9.02 -15.54 -24.35
N ASN A 184 -7.76 -15.66 -24.76
CA ASN A 184 -7.38 -16.35 -26.00
C ASN A 184 -7.16 -17.85 -25.79
N LEU A 185 -6.92 -18.29 -24.55
CA LEU A 185 -6.76 -19.71 -24.24
C LEU A 185 -8.11 -20.43 -24.18
N ARG A 186 -8.11 -21.70 -24.57
CA ARG A 186 -9.28 -22.60 -24.47
C ARG A 186 -8.82 -23.92 -23.80
N PRO A 187 -9.31 -24.25 -22.59
CA PRO A 187 -10.24 -23.48 -21.76
C PRO A 187 -9.63 -22.17 -21.24
N VAL A 188 -10.49 -21.20 -20.88
CA VAL A 188 -10.05 -19.98 -20.18
C VAL A 188 -9.72 -20.37 -18.75
N VAL A 189 -8.46 -20.18 -18.35
CA VAL A 189 -7.97 -20.52 -17.00
C VAL A 189 -7.38 -19.25 -16.36
N PRO A 190 -7.73 -18.95 -15.09
CA PRO A 190 -7.09 -17.88 -14.34
C PRO A 190 -5.58 -18.11 -14.19
N ARG A 191 -4.79 -17.04 -14.31
CA ARG A 191 -3.36 -17.06 -14.02
C ARG A 191 -3.11 -17.42 -12.56
N PRO A 192 -1.91 -17.96 -12.24
CA PRO A 192 -1.47 -18.12 -10.86
C PRO A 192 -1.55 -16.81 -10.08
N GLY A 193 -1.79 -16.91 -8.78
CA GLY A 193 -1.84 -15.77 -7.89
C GLY A 193 -0.49 -15.23 -7.46
N PRO A 194 -0.49 -14.14 -6.66
CA PRO A 194 0.73 -13.66 -6.05
C PRO A 194 1.26 -14.67 -5.06
N THR A 195 2.58 -14.76 -5.02
CA THR A 195 3.30 -15.72 -4.19
C THR A 195 3.75 -15.09 -2.87
N SER A 196 4.02 -13.79 -2.87
CA SER A 196 4.43 -12.98 -1.72
C SER A 196 3.41 -13.06 -0.59
N ARG A 197 3.93 -13.27 0.63
CA ARG A 197 3.12 -13.21 1.84
C ARG A 197 2.66 -11.80 2.22
N LEU A 198 3.16 -10.77 1.54
CA LEU A 198 2.66 -9.39 1.66
C LEU A 198 1.28 -9.21 1.00
N LEU A 199 0.90 -10.13 0.10
CA LEU A 199 -0.35 -10.09 -0.66
C LEU A 199 -1.29 -11.22 -0.25
N ARG A 200 -1.12 -11.73 0.98
CA ARG A 200 -1.95 -12.78 1.58
C ARG A 200 -2.56 -12.27 2.87
N ASP A 201 -3.83 -12.57 3.06
CA ASP A 201 -4.48 -12.43 4.35
C ASP A 201 -4.40 -13.79 5.07
N ALA A 202 -3.75 -13.83 6.22
CA ALA A 202 -3.60 -15.06 7.01
C ALA A 202 -4.91 -15.47 7.69
N ALA A 203 -5.87 -14.55 7.84
CA ALA A 203 -7.18 -14.81 8.42
C ALA A 203 -8.24 -15.17 7.35
N ALA A 204 -7.91 -15.05 6.06
CA ALA A 204 -8.84 -15.38 4.99
C ALA A 204 -9.09 -16.89 4.93
N GLY A 205 -10.38 -17.26 4.84
CA GLY A 205 -10.79 -18.65 4.63
C GLY A 205 -10.54 -19.11 3.18
N PRO A 206 -10.66 -20.42 2.91
CA PRO A 206 -10.46 -20.97 1.56
C PRO A 206 -11.50 -20.51 0.52
N ALA A 207 -12.61 -19.90 0.96
CA ALA A 207 -13.77 -19.60 0.11
C ALA A 207 -14.12 -18.11 -0.05
N ASP A 208 -13.60 -17.16 0.76
CA ASP A 208 -13.87 -15.71 0.58
C ASP A 208 -13.01 -14.81 1.52
N PRO A 209 -12.57 -13.59 1.11
CA PRO A 209 -11.96 -13.22 -0.15
C PRO A 209 -10.45 -13.04 0.00
N ALA A 210 -9.78 -13.05 -1.15
CA ALA A 210 -8.38 -12.72 -1.33
C ALA A 210 -8.00 -11.39 -0.65
N HIS A 211 -6.72 -11.25 -0.29
CA HIS A 211 -6.14 -10.09 0.39
C HIS A 211 -6.82 -8.77 -0.01
N GLN A 212 -7.20 -7.96 0.97
CA GLN A 212 -7.93 -6.70 0.73
C GLN A 212 -7.13 -5.49 1.16
N ILE A 213 -7.32 -4.38 0.45
CA ILE A 213 -6.66 -3.11 0.70
C ILE A 213 -7.71 -2.02 0.84
N GLY A 214 -7.57 -1.15 1.86
CA GLY A 214 -8.44 0.01 2.00
C GLY A 214 -8.13 1.07 0.93
N PRO A 215 -9.11 1.82 0.40
CA PRO A 215 -8.90 2.77 -0.69
C PRO A 215 -7.91 3.89 -0.33
N GLY A 216 -7.83 4.29 0.94
CA GLY A 216 -6.85 5.28 1.41
C GLY A 216 -5.47 4.72 1.77
N ALA A 217 -5.22 3.43 1.58
CA ALA A 217 -3.96 2.79 1.99
C ALA A 217 -2.83 3.01 0.97
N VAL A 218 -3.16 3.27 -0.30
CA VAL A 218 -2.19 3.49 -1.38
C VAL A 218 -2.29 4.95 -1.84
N PRO A 219 -1.23 5.75 -1.70
CA PRO A 219 -1.19 7.11 -2.24
C PRO A 219 -1.30 7.13 -3.76
N ARG A 220 -1.70 8.26 -4.34
CA ARG A 220 -1.76 8.45 -5.81
C ARG A 220 -0.43 8.21 -6.51
N THR A 221 0.69 8.49 -5.83
CA THR A 221 2.03 8.24 -6.38
C THR A 221 2.42 6.77 -6.35
N GLY A 222 1.62 5.89 -5.75
CA GLY A 222 1.92 4.49 -5.52
C GLY A 222 2.66 4.22 -4.20
N LEU A 223 2.82 2.95 -3.88
CA LEU A 223 3.43 2.48 -2.63
C LEU A 223 4.35 1.30 -2.87
N ARG A 224 5.58 1.37 -2.37
CA ARG A 224 6.47 0.21 -2.23
C ARG A 224 6.29 -0.39 -0.84
N ILE A 225 6.06 -1.70 -0.78
CA ILE A 225 6.06 -2.49 0.46
C ILE A 225 7.20 -3.50 0.38
N GLU A 226 7.99 -3.57 1.45
CA GLU A 226 9.14 -4.46 1.52
C GLU A 226 9.17 -5.26 2.82
N ARG A 227 9.73 -6.46 2.74
CA ARG A 227 10.21 -7.23 3.89
C ARG A 227 11.73 -7.29 3.83
N ARG A 228 12.42 -7.05 4.93
CA ARG A 228 13.89 -7.12 4.98
C ARG A 228 14.39 -7.60 6.33
N HIS A 229 15.50 -8.32 6.32
CA HIS A 229 16.20 -8.66 7.56
C HIS A 229 16.82 -7.41 8.16
N VAL A 230 16.68 -7.26 9.46
CA VAL A 230 17.27 -6.19 10.25
C VAL A 230 17.91 -6.80 11.48
N LEU A 231 19.17 -6.46 11.72
CA LEU A 231 19.98 -6.91 12.83
C LEU A 231 20.32 -5.71 13.70
N GLY A 232 20.02 -5.80 14.99
CA GLY A 232 20.33 -4.77 15.97
C GLY A 232 20.91 -5.38 17.22
N ARG A 233 21.31 -4.53 18.18
CA ARG A 233 21.72 -4.96 19.52
C ARG A 233 20.74 -4.45 20.55
N ARG A 234 20.42 -5.29 21.53
CA ARG A 234 19.66 -4.92 22.72
C ARG A 234 20.52 -4.08 23.68
N VAL A 235 19.88 -3.55 24.71
CA VAL A 235 20.53 -2.80 25.80
C VAL A 235 21.56 -3.64 26.58
N ASP A 236 21.43 -4.97 26.55
CA ASP A 236 22.38 -5.94 27.11
C ASP A 236 23.54 -6.29 26.16
N GLY A 237 23.56 -5.70 24.96
CA GLY A 237 24.57 -5.94 23.93
C GLY A 237 24.32 -7.17 23.05
N HIS A 238 23.33 -8.02 23.35
CA HIS A 238 23.05 -9.22 22.56
C HIS A 238 22.45 -8.88 21.19
N PRO A 239 22.89 -9.55 20.11
CA PRO A 239 22.34 -9.34 18.78
C PRO A 239 20.92 -9.91 18.67
N VAL A 240 20.05 -9.19 17.97
CA VAL A 240 18.69 -9.61 17.64
C VAL A 240 18.44 -9.43 16.16
N LEU A 241 18.05 -10.50 15.49
CA LEU A 241 17.64 -10.49 14.10
C LEU A 241 16.12 -10.54 14.02
N TRP A 242 15.52 -9.66 13.21
CA TRP A 242 14.09 -9.70 12.90
C TRP A 242 13.84 -9.39 11.43
N VAL A 243 12.59 -9.57 10.99
CA VAL A 243 12.13 -9.15 9.66
C VAL A 243 11.27 -7.90 9.81
N GLN A 244 11.76 -6.78 9.28
CA GLN A 244 11.01 -5.54 9.22
C GLN A 244 10.08 -5.55 8.00
N ARG A 245 8.85 -5.06 8.18
CA ARG A 245 7.97 -4.64 7.09
C ARG A 245 8.04 -3.12 6.97
N ARG A 246 8.34 -2.62 5.78
CA ARG A 246 8.44 -1.18 5.50
C ARG A 246 7.50 -0.80 4.37
N ARG A 247 6.90 0.38 4.48
CA ARG A 247 6.13 1.02 3.41
C ARG A 247 6.82 2.33 3.02
N THR A 248 6.91 2.65 1.74
CA THR A 248 7.54 3.88 1.26
C THR A 248 6.80 4.35 0.02
N PRO A 249 6.40 5.64 -0.08
CA PRO A 249 5.72 6.15 -1.25
C PRO A 249 6.64 6.04 -2.48
N LEU A 250 6.04 5.81 -3.64
CA LEU A 250 6.73 5.89 -4.92
C LEU A 250 6.72 7.33 -5.44
N PHE A 251 7.58 7.61 -6.43
CA PHE A 251 7.58 8.89 -7.15
C PHE A 251 6.45 8.97 -8.17
N ALA A 252 6.16 7.84 -8.81
CA ALA A 252 5.08 7.69 -9.78
C ALA A 252 4.47 6.28 -9.63
N PRO A 253 3.16 6.13 -9.88
CA PRO A 253 2.53 4.82 -9.82
C PRO A 253 3.14 3.94 -10.92
N PRO A 254 3.27 2.62 -10.67
CA PRO A 254 3.64 1.71 -11.74
C PRO A 254 2.56 1.72 -12.84
N ALA A 255 2.98 1.82 -14.10
CA ALA A 255 2.09 1.84 -15.26
C ALA A 255 2.04 0.46 -15.94
N SER A 256 0.84 -0.10 -16.10
CA SER A 256 0.59 -1.44 -16.65
C SER A 256 0.83 -1.53 -18.16
N ALA A 257 0.92 -0.38 -18.84
CA ALA A 257 0.84 -0.25 -20.30
C ALA A 257 -0.42 -0.91 -20.90
N LEU A 258 -1.45 -1.17 -20.08
CA LEU A 258 -2.73 -1.68 -20.53
C LEU A 258 -3.40 -0.62 -21.41
N ARG A 259 -3.76 -1.02 -22.63
CA ARG A 259 -4.48 -0.18 -23.58
C ARG A 259 -5.65 -0.97 -24.11
N PHE A 260 -6.74 -0.27 -24.38
CA PHE A 260 -7.95 -0.84 -24.96
C PHE A 260 -8.17 -0.28 -26.35
N ASP A 261 -8.98 -0.99 -27.14
CA ASP A 261 -9.48 -0.53 -28.44
C ASP A 261 -8.39 -0.11 -29.42
N LEU A 262 -7.33 -0.92 -29.51
CA LEU A 262 -6.24 -0.68 -30.45
C LEU A 262 -6.58 -1.19 -31.84
N LEU A 263 -6.00 -0.51 -32.84
CA LEU A 263 -6.09 -0.87 -34.24
C LEU A 263 -4.66 -1.14 -34.74
N ASP A 264 -4.28 -2.42 -34.77
CA ASP A 264 -2.94 -2.84 -35.19
C ASP A 264 -2.90 -3.06 -36.69
N GLU A 265 -1.95 -2.42 -37.39
CA GLU A 265 -1.77 -2.62 -38.82
C GLU A 265 -1.26 -4.04 -39.12
N VAL A 266 -1.95 -4.73 -40.03
CA VAL A 266 -1.57 -6.07 -40.47
C VAL A 266 -0.58 -5.94 -41.61
N LEU A 267 0.70 -6.16 -41.32
CA LEU A 267 1.75 -6.22 -42.34
C LEU A 267 1.61 -7.52 -43.14
N GLU A 268 1.12 -7.45 -44.38
CA GLU A 268 1.16 -8.58 -45.31
C GLU A 268 2.58 -8.74 -45.86
N VAL A 269 3.23 -9.84 -45.50
CA VAL A 269 4.49 -10.27 -46.14
C VAL A 269 4.09 -11.25 -47.23
N ARG A 270 4.22 -10.85 -48.50
CA ARG A 270 4.16 -11.79 -49.62
C ARG A 270 5.52 -12.46 -49.79
N THR A 271 5.56 -13.77 -49.60
CA THR A 271 6.62 -14.66 -50.10
C THR A 271 6.54 -14.83 -51.60
#